data_AF-B0LAX5-F1
#
_entry.id   AF-B0LAX5-F1
#
_cell.length_a   1.000
_cell.length_b   1.000
_cell.length_c   1.000
_cell.angle_alpha   90.00
_cell.angle_beta   90.00
_cell.angle_gamma   90.00
#
_symmetry.space_group_name_H-M   'P 1'
#
loop_
_entity.id
_entity.type
_entity.pdbx_description
1 polymer ?
#
loop_
_entity_poly.entity_id
_entity_poly.type
_entity_poly.pdbx_seq_one_letter_code
_entity_poly.pdbx_strand_id
1 'polypeptide(L)'
;MRWNTFWGILCLSLLAVGTCQDDAENIEYKVSISGTSVELTCPLDSDENLKWEKNGQELPQKHDKHLVLQDFSEVEDSGYYVCYTPASKKNTYLYLKARVCEYCVEVDLTAVAIIIIVDICITLGLLMVIYYWSKNRKAKAKPVTRGTGAGSRPRGQNKERPPPVPNPDYEPIRKGQRDLYSGLNQRAV
;
A
#
# COMPACT_ATOMS: atom_id res chain seq x y z
N MET A 1 -13.56 -17.39 16.49
CA MET A 1 -12.75 -18.16 15.50
C MET A 1 -13.25 -17.91 14.06
N ARG A 2 -13.29 -16.64 13.60
CA ARG A 2 -13.72 -16.28 12.21
C ARG A 2 -12.76 -15.30 11.52
N TRP A 3 -11.59 -15.05 12.13
CA TRP A 3 -10.57 -14.11 11.62
C TRP A 3 -9.56 -14.82 10.71
N ASN A 4 -9.17 -16.07 11.04
CA ASN A 4 -8.26 -16.87 10.21
C ASN A 4 -8.88 -17.32 8.88
N THR A 5 -10.19 -17.53 8.83
CA THR A 5 -10.89 -17.90 7.60
C THR A 5 -10.94 -16.75 6.61
N PHE A 6 -11.00 -15.50 7.09
CA PHE A 6 -11.07 -14.32 6.23
C PHE A 6 -9.73 -14.06 5.53
N TRP A 7 -8.61 -14.21 6.27
CA TRP A 7 -7.27 -14.20 5.68
C TRP A 7 -6.99 -15.40 4.77
N GLY A 8 -7.49 -16.59 5.13
CA GLY A 8 -7.37 -17.78 4.30
C GLY A 8 -8.09 -17.65 2.95
N ILE A 9 -9.28 -17.05 2.92
CA ILE A 9 -10.07 -16.85 1.69
C ILE A 9 -9.46 -15.75 0.82
N LEU A 10 -8.93 -14.68 1.42
CA LEU A 10 -8.26 -13.58 0.70
C LEU A 10 -6.93 -14.04 0.09
N CYS A 11 -6.24 -14.98 0.75
CA CYS A 11 -5.05 -15.65 0.22
C CYS A 11 -5.39 -16.67 -0.88
N LEU A 12 -6.52 -17.37 -0.78
CA LEU A 12 -6.97 -18.32 -1.81
C LEU A 12 -7.47 -17.60 -3.08
N SER A 13 -8.09 -16.43 -2.96
CA SER A 13 -8.57 -15.67 -4.13
C SER A 13 -7.44 -15.05 -4.95
N LEU A 14 -6.26 -14.81 -4.34
CA LEU A 14 -5.07 -14.31 -5.02
C LEU A 14 -4.35 -15.37 -5.87
N LEU A 15 -4.59 -16.66 -5.62
CA LEU A 15 -3.94 -17.78 -6.33
C LEU A 15 -4.74 -18.29 -7.53
N ALA A 16 -5.94 -17.75 -7.80
CA ALA A 16 -6.83 -18.25 -8.85
C ALA A 16 -6.74 -17.47 -10.18
N VAL A 17 -5.84 -16.49 -10.29
CA VAL A 17 -5.57 -15.78 -11.54
C VAL A 17 -4.24 -16.27 -12.08
N GLY A 18 -4.27 -17.16 -13.07
CA GLY A 18 -3.11 -17.42 -13.91
C GLY A 18 -2.83 -18.89 -14.16
N THR A 19 -3.66 -19.52 -14.99
CA THR A 19 -3.17 -20.46 -16.01
C THR A 19 -4.22 -20.52 -17.14
N CYS A 20 -4.14 -19.61 -18.11
CA CYS A 20 -4.61 -19.91 -19.47
C CYS A 20 -3.34 -20.18 -20.27
N GLN A 21 -3.06 -21.46 -20.50
CA GLN A 21 -2.02 -21.89 -21.42
C GLN A 21 -2.75 -22.53 -22.60
N ASP A 22 -2.98 -21.72 -23.63
CA ASP A 22 -3.42 -22.19 -24.95
C ASP A 22 -2.17 -22.67 -25.71
N ASP A 23 -1.76 -23.91 -25.49
CA ASP A 23 -0.74 -24.56 -26.33
C ASP A 23 -1.46 -25.13 -27.57
N ALA A 24 -1.84 -24.26 -28.49
CA ALA A 24 -2.09 -24.67 -29.87
C ALA A 24 -0.74 -24.67 -30.60
N GLU A 25 -0.26 -25.84 -31.03
CA GLU A 25 0.95 -25.99 -31.86
C GLU A 25 0.74 -25.32 -33.22
N ASN A 26 0.93 -24.00 -33.26
CA ASN A 26 1.12 -23.25 -34.48
C ASN A 26 2.63 -23.03 -34.65
N ILE A 27 3.15 -23.22 -35.86
CA ILE A 27 4.57 -23.00 -36.19
C ILE A 27 4.80 -21.48 -36.23
N GLU A 28 4.84 -20.86 -35.06
CA GLU A 28 4.93 -19.42 -34.87
C GLU A 28 6.24 -19.05 -34.18
N TYR A 29 6.85 -17.96 -34.63
CA TYR A 29 8.06 -17.44 -34.00
C TYR A 29 7.74 -16.94 -32.58
N LYS A 30 8.47 -17.44 -31.59
CA LYS A 30 8.39 -16.89 -30.24
C LYS A 30 9.34 -15.71 -30.09
N VAL A 31 8.80 -14.57 -29.67
CA VAL A 31 9.54 -13.32 -29.47
C VAL A 31 9.54 -12.98 -27.98
N SER A 32 10.73 -12.92 -27.37
CA SER A 32 10.93 -12.45 -25.99
C SER A 32 11.65 -11.10 -26.03
N ILE A 33 11.04 -10.08 -25.42
CA ILE A 33 11.64 -8.75 -25.29
C ILE A 33 12.09 -8.59 -23.84
N SER A 34 13.35 -8.25 -23.62
CA SER A 34 13.95 -8.09 -22.30
C SER A 34 14.80 -6.83 -22.27
N GLY A 35 14.25 -5.75 -21.68
CA GLY A 35 14.93 -4.46 -21.58
C GLY A 35 15.23 -3.87 -22.96
N THR A 36 16.52 -3.72 -23.30
CA THR A 36 17.01 -3.27 -24.61
C THR A 36 17.28 -4.41 -25.60
N SER A 37 17.15 -5.67 -25.16
CA SER A 37 17.44 -6.85 -25.97
C SER A 37 16.17 -7.54 -26.46
N VAL A 38 16.23 -8.06 -27.69
CA VAL A 38 15.17 -8.87 -28.30
C VAL A 38 15.72 -10.23 -28.63
N GLU A 39 15.02 -11.27 -28.21
CA GLU A 39 15.34 -12.65 -28.50
C GLU A 39 14.25 -13.27 -29.39
N LEU A 40 14.68 -13.84 -30.51
CA LEU A 40 13.82 -14.55 -31.46
C LEU A 40 14.11 -16.04 -31.37
N THR A 41 13.06 -16.85 -31.21
CA THR A 41 13.16 -18.31 -31.25
C THR A 41 12.60 -18.82 -32.57
N CYS A 42 13.40 -19.60 -33.29
CA CYS A 42 12.97 -20.25 -34.51
C CYS A 42 11.97 -21.38 -34.21
N PRO A 43 10.84 -21.48 -34.94
CA PRO A 43 9.85 -22.53 -34.73
C PRO A 43 10.22 -23.88 -35.36
N LEU A 44 11.37 -24.01 -36.02
CA LEU A 44 11.84 -25.30 -36.55
C LEU A 44 12.28 -26.23 -35.43
N ASP A 45 11.99 -27.52 -35.60
CA ASP A 45 12.38 -28.59 -34.67
C ASP A 45 13.85 -29.00 -34.80
N SER A 46 14.51 -28.63 -35.90
CA SER A 46 15.90 -28.99 -36.18
C SER A 46 16.83 -27.78 -36.07
N ASP A 47 17.88 -27.94 -35.27
CA ASP A 47 18.91 -26.92 -35.06
C ASP A 47 20.13 -27.13 -35.99
N GLU A 48 20.16 -28.23 -36.74
CA GLU A 48 21.28 -28.57 -37.63
C GLU A 48 21.39 -27.59 -38.80
N ASN A 49 22.51 -26.86 -38.87
CA ASN A 49 22.81 -25.88 -39.90
C ASN A 49 21.74 -24.79 -40.05
N LEU A 50 21.15 -24.35 -38.93
CA LEU A 50 20.23 -23.24 -38.93
C LEU A 50 20.93 -21.96 -39.41
N LYS A 51 20.23 -21.20 -40.26
CA LYS A 51 20.68 -19.90 -40.75
C LYS A 51 19.60 -18.86 -40.49
N TRP A 52 20.04 -17.66 -40.15
CA TRP A 52 19.20 -16.50 -39.98
C TRP A 52 19.43 -15.48 -41.10
N GLU A 53 18.36 -14.85 -41.54
CA GLU A 53 18.39 -13.81 -42.56
C GLU A 53 17.50 -12.64 -42.12
N LYS A 54 18.01 -11.42 -42.29
CA LYS A 54 17.31 -10.15 -42.04
C LYS A 54 17.23 -9.38 -43.35
N ASN A 55 16.02 -9.02 -43.77
CA ASN A 55 15.76 -8.25 -44.98
C ASN A 55 16.46 -8.78 -46.25
N GLY A 56 16.60 -10.11 -46.38
CA GLY A 56 17.27 -10.73 -47.53
C GLY A 56 18.78 -10.92 -47.39
N GLN A 57 19.37 -10.53 -46.25
CA GLN A 57 20.79 -10.65 -45.98
C GLN A 57 21.05 -11.70 -44.88
N GLU A 58 21.89 -12.70 -45.16
CA GLU A 58 22.28 -13.71 -44.17
C GLU A 58 23.06 -13.05 -43.02
N LEU A 59 22.70 -13.35 -41.77
CA LEU A 59 23.47 -12.96 -40.60
C LEU A 59 24.60 -13.97 -40.39
N PRO A 60 25.88 -13.56 -40.54
CA PRO A 60 26.99 -14.47 -40.29
C PRO A 60 27.04 -14.86 -38.80
N GLN A 61 27.43 -16.10 -38.53
CA GLN A 61 27.78 -16.58 -37.17
C GLN A 61 26.61 -16.75 -36.18
N LYS A 62 25.36 -16.77 -36.67
CA LYS A 62 24.17 -17.06 -35.87
C LYS A 62 23.55 -18.38 -36.34
N HIS A 63 23.92 -19.47 -35.67
CA HIS A 63 23.43 -20.84 -35.96
C HIS A 63 22.54 -21.41 -34.87
N ASP A 64 22.37 -20.67 -33.78
CA ASP A 64 21.55 -21.12 -32.66
C ASP A 64 20.06 -20.87 -32.97
N LYS A 65 19.21 -21.73 -32.40
CA LYS A 65 17.75 -21.59 -32.43
C LYS A 65 17.27 -20.25 -31.90
N HIS A 66 18.04 -19.67 -30.97
CA HIS A 66 17.80 -18.39 -30.33
C HIS A 66 18.68 -17.30 -30.96
N LEU A 67 18.07 -16.32 -31.60
CA LEU A 67 18.75 -15.13 -32.09
C LEU A 67 18.55 -14.00 -31.09
N VAL A 68 19.61 -13.69 -30.34
CA VAL A 68 19.65 -12.52 -29.44
C VAL A 68 20.21 -11.31 -30.18
N LEU A 69 19.42 -10.23 -30.22
CA LEU A 69 19.78 -8.89 -30.67
C LEU A 69 19.93 -7.99 -29.43
N GLN A 70 21.13 -7.48 -29.20
CA GLN A 70 21.40 -6.52 -28.11
C GLN A 70 21.19 -5.09 -28.62
N ASP A 71 20.77 -4.19 -27.73
CA ASP A 71 20.54 -2.77 -28.00
C ASP A 71 19.72 -2.51 -29.26
N PHE A 72 18.55 -3.16 -29.32
CA PHE A 72 17.67 -3.15 -30.48
C PHE A 72 17.21 -1.71 -30.82
N SER A 73 17.37 -1.32 -32.08
CA SER A 73 16.85 -0.03 -32.57
C SER A 73 15.64 -0.24 -33.46
N GLU A 74 14.52 0.45 -33.20
CA GLU A 74 13.33 0.39 -34.07
C GLU A 74 13.68 0.77 -35.53
N VAL A 75 14.64 1.67 -35.73
CA VAL A 75 14.96 2.18 -37.07
C VAL A 75 15.87 1.22 -37.84
N GLU A 76 16.85 0.61 -37.16
CA GLU A 76 17.89 -0.20 -37.80
C GLU A 76 17.57 -1.69 -37.79
N ASP A 77 16.89 -2.16 -36.74
CA ASP A 77 16.65 -3.58 -36.48
C ASP A 77 15.24 -4.06 -36.79
N SER A 78 14.31 -3.15 -37.08
CA SER A 78 13.01 -3.55 -37.62
C SER A 78 13.15 -4.11 -39.04
N GLY A 79 12.42 -5.17 -39.34
CA GLY A 79 12.48 -5.81 -40.64
C GLY A 79 11.93 -7.22 -40.68
N TYR A 80 12.12 -7.88 -41.81
CA TYR A 80 11.75 -9.27 -42.02
C TYR A 80 12.89 -10.18 -41.57
N TYR A 81 12.59 -11.07 -40.64
CA TYR A 81 13.46 -12.13 -40.16
C TYR A 81 12.95 -13.48 -40.65
N VAL A 82 13.85 -14.34 -41.07
CA VAL A 82 13.54 -15.73 -41.39
C VAL A 82 14.66 -16.63 -40.91
N CYS A 83 14.28 -17.74 -40.27
CA CYS A 83 15.17 -18.85 -40.00
C CYS A 83 14.89 -19.99 -41.00
N TYR A 84 15.94 -20.63 -41.48
CA TYR A 84 15.81 -21.80 -42.36
C TYR A 84 17.00 -22.73 -42.21
N THR A 85 16.77 -24.00 -42.51
CA THR A 85 17.81 -25.01 -42.68
C THR A 85 17.95 -25.31 -44.18
N PRO A 86 19.08 -25.86 -44.66
CA PRO A 86 19.22 -26.23 -46.07
C PRO A 86 18.19 -27.27 -46.54
N ALA A 87 17.61 -28.04 -45.61
CA ALA A 87 16.54 -28.99 -45.87
C ALA A 87 15.14 -28.36 -45.91
N SER A 88 14.94 -27.20 -45.28
CA SER A 88 13.66 -26.51 -45.18
C SER A 88 13.56 -25.32 -46.15
N LYS A 89 12.37 -25.09 -46.70
CA LYS A 89 12.11 -23.91 -47.55
C LYS A 89 11.85 -22.69 -46.68
N LYS A 90 12.27 -21.50 -47.13
CA LYS A 90 11.98 -20.19 -46.52
C LYS A 90 10.50 -19.81 -46.72
N ASN A 91 9.59 -20.44 -45.99
CA ASN A 91 8.14 -20.19 -46.11
C ASN A 91 7.58 -19.29 -45.01
N THR A 92 8.20 -19.24 -43.82
CA THR A 92 7.68 -18.47 -42.68
C THR A 92 8.55 -17.25 -42.40
N TYR A 93 8.06 -16.07 -42.74
CA TYR A 93 8.71 -14.78 -42.45
C TYR A 93 8.09 -14.13 -41.22
N LEU A 94 8.93 -13.60 -40.34
CA LEU A 94 8.52 -12.77 -39.20
C LEU A 94 8.83 -11.31 -39.51
N TYR A 95 7.81 -10.45 -39.52
CA TYR A 95 8.04 -9.00 -39.54
C TYR A 95 8.17 -8.48 -38.11
N LEU A 96 9.38 -8.15 -37.69
CA LEU A 96 9.66 -7.63 -36.36
C LEU A 96 9.65 -6.10 -36.40
N LYS A 97 8.76 -5.50 -35.61
CA LYS A 97 8.74 -4.06 -35.32
C LYS A 97 8.47 -3.88 -33.84
N ALA A 98 9.54 -3.63 -33.09
CA ALA A 98 9.49 -3.47 -31.64
C ALA A 98 10.07 -2.11 -31.21
N ARG A 99 9.63 -1.61 -30.06
CA ARG A 99 10.24 -0.50 -29.35
C ARG A 99 10.77 -1.03 -28.03
N VAL A 100 12.08 -0.95 -27.85
CA VAL A 100 12.73 -1.30 -26.59
C VAL A 100 13.09 -0.04 -25.82
N CYS A 101 13.22 -0.16 -24.50
CA CYS A 101 13.44 0.97 -23.60
C CYS A 101 14.27 0.51 -22.40
N GLU A 102 15.17 1.39 -21.95
CA GLU A 102 15.91 1.19 -20.70
C GLU A 102 14.99 1.51 -19.51
N TYR A 103 14.88 0.59 -18.55
CA TYR A 103 14.04 0.70 -17.34
C TYR A 103 12.51 0.75 -17.55
N CYS A 104 12.01 0.45 -18.75
CA CYS A 104 10.57 0.28 -18.93
C CYS A 104 10.11 -1.02 -18.28
N VAL A 105 9.06 -0.93 -17.46
CA VAL A 105 8.35 -2.08 -16.90
C VAL A 105 7.07 -2.27 -17.70
N GLU A 106 6.83 -3.49 -18.19
CA GLU A 106 5.56 -3.83 -18.82
C GLU A 106 4.45 -3.75 -17.75
N VAL A 107 3.56 -2.79 -17.93
CA VAL A 107 2.44 -2.57 -17.00
C VAL A 107 1.28 -3.44 -17.46
N ASP A 108 1.30 -4.70 -17.04
CA ASP A 108 0.16 -5.60 -17.22
C ASP A 108 -0.98 -5.26 -16.24
N LEU A 109 -2.22 -5.46 -16.66
CA LEU A 109 -3.42 -5.26 -15.83
C LEU A 109 -3.35 -6.08 -14.55
N THR A 110 -2.79 -7.29 -14.64
CA THR A 110 -2.58 -8.17 -13.48
C THR A 110 -1.57 -7.55 -12.50
N ALA A 111 -0.46 -7.03 -13.00
CA ALA A 111 0.57 -6.37 -12.18
C ALA A 111 -0.01 -5.14 -11.45
N VAL A 112 -0.78 -4.30 -12.15
CA VAL A 112 -1.44 -3.13 -11.54
C VAL A 112 -2.44 -3.56 -10.48
N ALA A 113 -3.25 -4.59 -10.75
CA ALA A 113 -4.21 -5.11 -9.78
C ALA A 113 -3.49 -5.62 -8.51
N ILE A 114 -2.38 -6.34 -8.65
CA ILE A 114 -1.56 -6.81 -7.53
C ILE A 114 -1.03 -5.62 -6.72
N ILE A 115 -0.49 -4.59 -7.38
CA ILE A 115 0.03 -3.39 -6.70
C ILE A 115 -1.06 -2.71 -5.86
N ILE A 116 -2.27 -2.55 -6.42
CA ILE A 116 -3.42 -1.95 -5.71
C ILE A 116 -3.83 -2.80 -4.51
N ILE A 117 -3.92 -4.13 -4.67
CA ILE A 117 -4.30 -5.03 -3.57
C ILE A 117 -3.28 -4.94 -2.43
N VAL A 118 -1.98 -4.94 -2.75
CA VAL A 118 -0.91 -4.81 -1.76
C VAL A 118 -1.02 -3.49 -1.00
N ASP A 119 -1.27 -2.37 -1.67
CA ASP A 119 -1.45 -1.06 -1.03
C ASP A 119 -2.67 -1.03 -0.08
N ILE A 120 -3.81 -1.60 -0.51
CA ILE A 120 -5.00 -1.74 0.33
C ILE A 120 -4.71 -2.62 1.56
N CYS A 121 -3.98 -3.73 1.40
CA CYS A 121 -3.60 -4.58 2.52
C CYS A 121 -2.68 -3.86 3.52
N ILE A 122 -1.72 -3.07 3.05
CA ILE A 122 -0.81 -2.30 3.90
C ILE A 122 -1.58 -1.23 4.66
N THR A 123 -2.40 -0.43 3.97
CA THR A 123 -3.20 0.63 4.59
C THR A 123 -4.17 0.09 5.63
N LEU A 124 -4.92 -0.99 5.32
CA LEU A 124 -5.80 -1.65 6.28
C LEU A 124 -5.03 -2.30 7.44
N GLY A 125 -3.87 -2.89 7.17
CA GLY A 125 -2.97 -3.45 8.19
C GLY A 125 -2.53 -2.39 9.19
N LEU A 126 -2.04 -1.24 8.71
CA LEU A 126 -1.64 -0.11 9.54
C LEU A 126 -2.81 0.44 10.36
N LEU A 127 -3.99 0.60 9.76
CA LEU A 127 -5.20 1.03 10.46
C LEU A 127 -5.58 0.07 11.60
N MET A 128 -5.52 -1.25 11.36
CA MET A 128 -5.76 -2.26 12.39
C MET A 128 -4.74 -2.19 13.51
N VAL A 129 -3.45 -2.06 13.20
CA VAL A 129 -2.38 -1.94 14.21
C VAL A 129 -2.61 -0.71 15.09
N ILE A 130 -2.87 0.46 14.49
CA ILE A 130 -3.16 1.70 15.22
C ILE A 130 -4.44 1.56 16.05
N TYR A 131 -5.48 0.93 15.49
CA TYR A 131 -6.72 0.67 16.21
C TYR A 131 -6.49 -0.20 17.44
N TYR A 132 -5.76 -1.30 17.31
CA TYR A 132 -5.44 -2.17 18.44
C TYR A 132 -4.53 -1.49 19.45
N TRP A 133 -3.53 -0.72 19.01
CA TRP A 133 -2.68 0.05 19.91
C TRP A 133 -3.47 1.10 20.68
N SER A 134 -4.33 1.87 20.01
CA SER A 134 -5.17 2.89 20.66
C SER A 134 -6.18 2.27 21.63
N LYS A 135 -6.76 1.11 21.29
CA LYS A 135 -7.64 0.33 22.18
C LYS A 135 -6.89 -0.22 23.39
N ASN A 136 -5.72 -0.81 23.18
CA ASN A 136 -4.89 -1.39 24.24
C ASN A 136 -4.27 -0.31 25.15
N ARG A 137 -4.13 0.93 24.66
CA ARG A 137 -3.72 2.09 25.47
C ARG A 137 -4.82 2.66 26.37
N LYS A 138 -6.07 2.20 26.28
CA LYS A 138 -7.18 2.69 27.14
C LYS A 138 -7.14 2.22 28.61
N ALA A 139 -5.99 1.82 29.15
CA ALA A 139 -5.85 1.39 30.56
C ALA A 139 -4.63 1.99 31.29
N LYS A 140 -4.26 3.23 31.01
CA LYS A 140 -3.33 4.02 31.85
C LYS A 140 -3.86 5.42 32.23
N ALA A 141 -5.14 5.71 31.98
CA ALA A 141 -5.80 6.68 32.83
C ALA A 141 -5.93 5.98 34.18
N LYS A 142 -5.07 6.31 35.14
CA LYS A 142 -5.27 5.89 36.54
C LYS A 142 -6.74 6.18 36.84
N PRO A 143 -7.57 5.19 37.23
CA PRO A 143 -8.82 5.54 37.88
C PRO A 143 -8.39 6.40 39.05
N VAL A 144 -8.78 7.67 39.06
CA VAL A 144 -8.75 8.44 40.29
C VAL A 144 -9.63 7.62 41.20
N THR A 145 -9.00 6.86 42.10
CA THR A 145 -9.68 6.09 43.14
C THR A 145 -10.61 7.08 43.80
N ARG A 146 -11.90 6.99 43.46
CA ARG A 146 -12.97 7.68 44.15
C ARG A 146 -13.02 6.96 45.48
N GLY A 147 -12.16 7.42 46.39
CA GLY A 147 -12.17 7.01 47.78
C GLY A 147 -13.59 7.19 48.27
N THR A 148 -14.21 6.09 48.64
CA THR A 148 -15.31 6.04 49.59
C THR A 148 -14.85 6.80 50.85
N GLY A 149 -15.31 8.03 51.01
CA GLY A 149 -14.93 8.86 52.15
C GLY A 149 -15.42 10.30 52.00
N ALA A 150 -16.52 10.60 52.67
CA ALA A 150 -17.03 11.91 53.11
C ALA A 150 -16.44 13.19 52.45
N GLY A 151 -17.29 13.83 51.64
CA GLY A 151 -17.38 15.28 51.41
C GLY A 151 -16.14 16.14 51.60
N SER A 152 -15.35 16.32 50.54
CA SER A 152 -14.36 17.40 50.46
C SER A 152 -14.43 18.08 49.09
N ARG A 153 -14.88 19.34 49.09
CA ARG A 153 -14.97 20.24 47.90
C ARG A 153 -13.64 20.29 47.13
N PRO A 154 -13.65 20.40 45.78
CA PRO A 154 -12.42 20.61 45.02
C PRO A 154 -11.84 21.98 45.36
N ARG A 155 -10.63 21.98 45.94
CA ARG A 155 -9.90 23.20 46.30
C ARG A 155 -9.48 23.90 45.00
N GLY A 156 -10.12 25.03 44.73
CA GLY A 156 -9.85 25.88 43.57
C GLY A 156 -8.39 26.35 43.51
N GLN A 157 -7.95 26.58 42.28
CA GLN A 157 -6.62 27.04 41.88
C GLN A 157 -6.12 28.20 42.76
N ASN A 158 -4.82 28.16 43.07
CA ASN A 158 -4.11 29.09 43.96
C ASN A 158 -4.22 30.54 43.43
N LYS A 159 -5.23 31.29 43.89
CA LYS A 159 -5.26 32.75 43.79
C LYS A 159 -4.57 33.30 45.05
N GLU A 160 -3.58 34.15 44.82
CA GLU A 160 -2.92 34.95 45.84
C GLU A 160 -3.96 35.55 46.80
N ARG A 161 -3.77 35.29 48.10
CA ARG A 161 -4.66 35.82 49.12
C ARG A 161 -4.44 37.32 49.22
N PRO A 162 -5.48 38.16 49.11
CA PRO A 162 -5.35 39.57 49.47
C PRO A 162 -4.95 39.71 50.95
N PRO A 163 -4.28 40.81 51.33
CA PRO A 163 -3.81 41.03 52.70
C PRO A 163 -4.97 40.94 53.71
N PRO A 164 -4.68 40.55 54.97
CA PRO A 164 -5.70 40.39 56.00
C PRO A 164 -6.50 41.68 56.14
N VAL A 165 -7.81 41.60 55.91
CA VAL A 165 -8.72 42.73 56.14
C VAL A 165 -8.60 43.10 57.62
N PRO A 166 -8.37 44.39 57.96
CA PRO A 166 -8.37 44.84 59.35
C PRO A 166 -9.64 44.36 60.05
N ASN A 167 -9.48 43.88 61.29
CA ASN A 167 -10.56 43.33 62.10
C ASN A 167 -11.79 44.24 62.01
N PRO A 168 -12.97 43.75 61.59
CA PRO A 168 -14.13 44.61 61.49
C PRO A 168 -14.41 45.28 62.84
N ASP A 169 -14.58 46.60 62.86
CA ASP A 169 -14.89 47.42 64.05
C ASP A 169 -16.24 47.07 64.71
N TYR A 170 -16.90 46.02 64.24
CA TYR A 170 -18.15 45.51 64.77
C TYR A 170 -18.10 43.97 64.83
N GLU A 171 -18.52 43.42 65.97
CA GLU A 171 -18.60 41.97 66.16
C GLU A 171 -19.68 41.34 65.25
N PRO A 172 -19.45 40.13 64.72
CA PRO A 172 -20.44 39.41 63.94
C PRO A 172 -21.72 39.15 64.75
N ILE A 173 -22.86 39.60 64.22
CA ILE A 173 -24.18 39.50 64.86
C ILE A 173 -24.54 38.03 65.10
N ARG A 174 -24.79 37.68 66.37
CA ARG A 174 -25.25 36.32 66.77
C ARG A 174 -26.72 36.16 66.42
N LYS A 175 -27.03 35.43 65.34
CA LYS A 175 -28.41 35.12 64.97
C LYS A 175 -29.04 34.19 66.02
N GLY A 176 -30.05 34.68 66.74
CA GLY A 176 -30.86 33.90 67.70
C GLY A 176 -31.01 34.52 69.09
N GLN A 177 -30.27 35.59 69.40
CA GLN A 177 -30.39 36.32 70.67
C GLN A 177 -30.97 37.72 70.40
N ARG A 178 -31.90 38.20 71.26
CA ARG A 178 -32.38 39.59 71.17
C ARG A 178 -31.25 40.51 71.63
N ASP A 179 -30.70 41.29 70.71
CA ASP A 179 -29.73 42.33 71.05
C ASP A 179 -30.41 43.49 71.79
N LEU A 180 -29.66 44.21 72.63
CA LEU A 180 -30.14 45.26 73.52
C LEU A 180 -30.90 46.39 72.79
N TYR A 181 -30.63 46.59 71.50
CA TYR A 181 -31.28 47.60 70.65
C TYR A 181 -32.45 47.07 69.80
N SER A 182 -32.77 45.77 69.87
CA SER A 182 -33.83 45.14 69.06
C SER A 182 -35.25 45.61 69.40
N GLY A 183 -35.45 46.33 70.51
CA GLY A 183 -36.75 46.84 70.96
C GLY A 183 -37.06 48.31 70.65
N LEU A 184 -36.16 49.04 69.99
CA LEU A 184 -36.28 50.51 69.85
C LEU A 184 -37.15 51.01 68.68
N ASN A 185 -37.73 50.11 67.88
CA ASN A 185 -38.69 50.46 66.83
C ASN A 185 -40.13 50.08 67.18
N GLN A 186 -40.55 50.32 68.43
CA GLN A 186 -41.97 50.30 68.81
C GLN A 186 -42.41 51.69 69.29
N ARG A 187 -42.51 52.64 68.35
CA ARG A 187 -43.46 53.74 68.40
C ARG A 187 -44.21 53.69 67.05
N ALA A 188 -45.37 53.05 67.01
CA ALA A 188 -46.68 53.52 67.47
C ALA A 188 -47.39 54.28 66.34
N VAL A 189 -48.50 53.67 65.91
CA VAL A 189 -49.72 54.25 65.32
C VAL A 189 -49.55 55.10 64.06
#